data_AF-A0A843ED01-F1
#
_entry.id   AF-A0A843ED01-F1
#
_cell.length_a   1.000
_cell.length_b   1.000
_cell.length_c   1.000
_cell.angle_alpha   90.00
_cell.angle_beta   90.00
_cell.angle_gamma   90.00
#
_symmetry.space_group_name_H-M   'P 1'
#
loop_
_entity.id
_entity.type
_entity.pdbx_description
1 polymer ?
#
loop_
_entity_poly.entity_id
_entity_poly.type
_entity_poly.pdbx_seq_one_letter_code
_entity_poly.pdbx_strand_id
1 'polypeptide(L)' 'MTIAFGAGKPEDVKGVIGSADGLVIGSGVVEFIGAHGPDAEPEIVEYIQKIAKEVD' A
#
# COMPACT_ATOMS: atom_id res chain seq x y z
N MET A 1 -12.86 -3.96 -11.34
CA MET A 1 -11.60 -4.72 -11.29
C MET A 1 -10.76 -4.19 -10.14
N THR A 2 -10.35 -5.08 -9.24
CA THR A 2 -9.53 -4.73 -8.07
C THR A 2 -8.14 -5.31 -8.26
N ILE A 3 -7.10 -4.51 -8.02
CA ILE A 3 -5.70 -4.92 -8.15
C ILE A 3 -5.18 -5.31 -6.76
N ALA A 4 -4.67 -6.53 -6.63
CA ALA A 4 -3.92 -6.95 -5.45
C ALA A 4 -2.47 -6.48 -5.59
N PHE A 5 -2.03 -5.62 -4.69
CA PHE A 5 -0.72 -4.99 -4.67
C PHE A 5 0.10 -5.55 -3.51
N GLY A 6 1.30 -6.03 -3.84
CA GLY A 6 2.22 -6.61 -2.88
C GLY A 6 3.07 -5.56 -2.15
N ALA A 7 4.29 -5.94 -1.78
CA ALA A 7 5.29 -4.98 -1.33
C ALA A 7 5.79 -4.16 -2.52
N GLY A 8 5.63 -2.84 -2.45
CA GLY A 8 6.02 -1.91 -3.50
C GLY A 8 5.97 -0.48 -2.99
N LYS A 9 6.39 0.49 -3.81
CA LYS A 9 6.37 1.90 -3.43
C LYS A 9 5.01 2.52 -3.79
N PRO A 10 4.59 3.61 -3.13
CA PRO A 10 3.37 4.34 -3.52
C PRO A 10 3.39 4.77 -5.00
N GLU A 11 4.58 5.05 -5.54
CA GLU A 11 4.81 5.44 -6.94
C GLU A 11 4.36 4.36 -7.94
N ASP A 12 4.53 3.08 -7.58
CA ASP A 12 4.17 1.94 -8.43
C ASP A 12 2.64 1.78 -8.56
N VAL A 13 1.88 2.23 -7.55
CA VAL A 13 0.41 2.19 -7.55
C VAL A 13 -0.16 3.18 -8.56
N LYS A 14 0.48 4.35 -8.71
CA LYS A 14 0.00 5.45 -9.55
C LYS A 14 -0.14 5.03 -11.03
N GLY A 15 0.74 4.16 -11.50
CA GLY A 15 0.72 3.65 -12.88
C GLY A 15 -0.42 2.67 -13.19
N VAL A 16 -1.01 2.04 -12.17
CA VAL A 16 -2.00 0.96 -12.35
C VAL A 16 -3.39 1.31 -11.83
N ILE A 17 -3.49 2.24 -10.87
CA ILE A 17 -4.75 2.59 -10.24
C ILE A 17 -5.76 3.25 -11.19
N GLY A 18 -5.29 4.00 -12.19
CA GLY A 18 -6.17 4.67 -13.16
C GLY A 18 -7.01 3.72 -14.03
N SER A 19 -6.72 2.41 -13.99
CA SER A 19 -7.47 1.36 -14.70
C SER A 19 -8.21 0.42 -13.75
N ALA A 20 -8.23 0.69 -12.44
CA ALA A 20 -8.81 -0.18 -11.43
C ALA A 20 -9.89 0.57 -10.61
N ASP A 21 -10.90 -0.17 -10.19
CA ASP A 21 -11.95 0.34 -9.28
C ASP A 21 -11.51 0.29 -7.81
N GLY A 22 -10.35 -0.32 -7.52
CA GLY A 22 -9.81 -0.42 -6.18
C GLY A 22 -8.49 -1.17 -6.09
N LEU A 23 -7.81 -0.99 -4.95
CA LEU A 23 -6.51 -1.57 -4.63
C LEU A 23 -6.59 -2.36 -3.32
N VAL A 24 -6.00 -3.55 -3.27
CA VAL A 24 -5.86 -4.35 -2.05
C VAL A 24 -4.39 -4.49 -1.73
N ILE A 25 -3.95 -4.05 -0.55
CA ILE A 25 -2.57 -4.16 -0.10
C ILE A 25 -2.49 -5.24 0.97
N GLY A 26 -1.89 -6.39 0.62
CA GLY A 26 -1.79 -7.54 1.51
C GLY A 26 -0.37 -7.76 2.02
N SER A 27 0.47 -8.38 1.18
CA SER A 27 1.82 -8.80 1.58
C SER A 27 2.74 -7.65 1.95
N GLY A 28 2.56 -6.47 1.35
CA GLY A 28 3.33 -5.29 1.73
C GLY A 28 3.17 -4.90 3.20
N VAL A 29 1.96 -5.03 3.76
CA VAL A 29 1.70 -4.76 5.19
C VAL A 29 2.33 -5.84 6.06
N VAL A 30 2.22 -7.11 5.67
CA VAL A 30 2.77 -8.24 6.44
C VAL A 30 4.31 -8.18 6.48
N GLU A 31 4.97 -7.89 5.36
CA GLU A 31 6.42 -7.72 5.32
C GLU A 31 6.88 -6.50 6.12
N PHE A 32 6.11 -5.41 6.06
CA PHE A 32 6.38 -4.21 6.83
C PHE A 32 6.36 -4.47 8.34
N ILE A 33 5.32 -5.17 8.83
CA ILE A 33 5.21 -5.62 10.23
C ILE A 33 6.35 -6.59 10.57
N GLY A 34 6.69 -7.51 9.68
CA GLY A 34 7.81 -8.44 9.88
C GLY A 34 9.16 -7.74 10.06
N ALA A 35 9.38 -6.61 9.38
CA ALA A 35 10.62 -5.85 9.44
C ALA A 35 10.69 -4.86 10.63
N HIS A 36 9.59 -4.22 11.00
CA HIS A 36 9.55 -3.16 12.02
C HIS A 36 9.01 -3.64 13.38
N GLY A 37 8.48 -4.87 13.44
CA GLY A 37 7.95 -5.45 14.67
C GLY A 37 6.58 -4.88 15.06
N PRO A 38 6.16 -5.06 16.32
CA PRO A 38 4.82 -4.69 16.78
C PRO A 38 4.51 -3.18 16.73
N ASP A 39 5.55 -2.34 16.71
CA ASP A 39 5.42 -0.88 16.71
C ASP A 39 5.32 -0.28 15.29
N ALA A 40 5.11 -1.12 14.28
CA ALA A 40 5.02 -0.71 12.86
C ALA A 40 3.75 0.09 12.51
N GLU A 41 2.74 0.10 13.39
CA GLU A 41 1.43 0.73 13.16
C GLU A 41 1.52 2.16 12.60
N PRO A 42 2.30 3.10 13.18
CA PRO A 42 2.34 4.48 12.71
C PRO A 42 2.86 4.60 11.27
N GLU A 43 3.87 3.79 10.92
CA GLU A 43 4.48 3.82 9.60
C GLU A 43 3.58 3.16 8.54
N ILE A 44 2.84 2.11 8.91
CA ILE A 44 1.82 1.49 8.05
C ILE A 44 0.72 2.50 7.73
N VAL A 45 0.26 3.24 8.74
CA VAL A 45 -0.75 4.30 8.55
C VAL A 45 -0.21 5.37 7.61
N GLU A 46 1.02 5.84 7.81
CA GLU A 46 1.63 6.84 6.93
C GLU A 46 1.77 6.33 5.49
N TYR A 47 2.17 5.06 5.32
CA TYR A 47 2.28 4.42 4.01
C TYR A 47 0.92 4.34 3.29
N ILE A 48 -0.14 3.90 3.99
CA ILE A 48 -1.50 3.83 3.43
C ILE A 48 -2.00 5.23 3.06
N GLN A 49 -1.75 6.24 3.90
CA GLN A 49 -2.14 7.63 3.61
C GLN A 49 -1.42 8.20 2.38
N LYS A 50 -0.13 7.89 2.20
CA LYS A 50 0.62 8.27 1.00
C LYS A 50 0.00 7.63 -0.25
N ILE A 51 -0.33 6.35 -0.19
CA ILE A 51 -1.00 5.67 -1.30
C ILE A 51 -2.36 6.31 -1.59
N ALA A 52 -3.20 6.52 -0.56
CA ALA A 52 -4.52 7.12 -0.76
C ALA A 52 -4.45 8.49 -1.45
N LYS A 53 -3.44 9.31 -1.14
CA LYS A 53 -3.22 10.62 -1.81
C LYS A 53 -2.82 10.51 -3.28
N GLU A 54 -2.23 9.40 -3.71
CA GLU A 54 -1.85 9.18 -5.11
C GLU A 54 -3.02 8.64 -5.96
N VAL A 55 -4.13 8.30 -5.31
CA VAL A 55 -5.32 7.67 -5.91
C VAL A 55 -6.51 8.66 -6.04
N ASP A 56 -6.39 9.86 -5.46
CA ASP A 56 -7.36 10.97 -5.56
C ASP A 56 -7.23 11.74 -6.90
#